data_AF-A0A7Y9RY53-F1
#
_entry.id   AF-A0A7Y9RY53-F1
#
_cell.length_a   1.000
_cell.length_b   1.000
_cell.length_c   1.000
_cell.angle_alpha   90.00
_cell.angle_beta   90.00
_cell.angle_gamma   90.00
#
_symmetry.space_group_name_H-M   'P 1'
#
loop_
_entity.id
_entity.type
_entity.pdbx_description
1 polymer ?
#
loop_
_entity_poly.entity_id
_entity_poly.type
_entity_poly.pdbx_seq_one_letter_code
_entity_poly.pdbx_strand_id
1 'polypeptide(L)'
;MTTTHNTADLPFPGLANGLKGVPTVDEGAKLTGKDFTSDQEVRWCPGCGDYAVLKAVQSFLPTLNIRRENTVFISGIGCSSRFPYYLDTYGMHSIHGRAPSIATGLATAREDLSVFVVTGDGDALSIGGNHLIHALRRNVNLTILLFNNRIYGLTKGQYSPTSEVGKVTKSTPVGSLDHPFNPVSLALGAEGSFVARTIDSDRKHLTSVLAAAAAHNGTSFVEIYQNCPIFNDGAFDAIKSPDTKADAIIPLVHGEPITFGARDEETGLGNKGLIRNAGGGVEVAELADVGLEAILVHDAHNPDPSTAFAISRLTDSGYLNQSPIGIFRQVERPAYDEEARKQIATAQESVTATPTDRLAGLINGGDTWTVV
;
A
#
# COMPACT_ATOMS: atom_id res chain seq x y z
N MET A 1 22.87 12.66 27.37
CA MET A 1 22.95 12.26 25.96
C MET A 1 21.57 11.80 25.56
N THR A 2 20.87 12.66 24.85
CA THR A 2 19.44 12.65 24.51
C THR A 2 19.14 11.66 23.39
N THR A 3 18.29 10.67 23.65
CA THR A 3 17.74 9.74 22.66
C THR A 3 16.42 10.29 22.12
N THR A 4 16.48 10.91 20.94
CA THR A 4 15.31 11.26 20.14
C THR A 4 14.70 10.00 19.52
N HIS A 5 13.66 9.44 20.12
CA HIS A 5 12.86 8.38 19.48
C HIS A 5 11.80 9.01 18.57
N ASN A 6 12.22 9.33 17.33
CA ASN A 6 11.30 9.59 16.22
C ASN A 6 10.82 8.23 15.65
N THR A 7 9.50 8.11 15.48
CA THR A 7 8.75 6.99 14.88
C THR A 7 9.11 5.60 15.40
N ALA A 8 8.18 4.99 16.15
CA ALA A 8 8.30 3.66 16.72
C ALA A 8 8.79 2.67 15.66
N ASP A 9 9.92 2.02 15.93
CA ASP A 9 10.46 0.93 15.11
C ASP A 9 9.46 -0.23 15.17
N LEU A 10 8.66 -0.41 14.12
CA LEU A 10 7.92 -1.66 13.95
C LEU A 10 8.97 -2.78 13.83
N PRO A 11 8.88 -3.86 14.63
CA PRO A 11 9.85 -4.95 14.56
C PRO A 11 9.88 -5.52 13.13
N PHE A 12 11.08 -5.70 12.58
CA PHE A 12 11.27 -6.36 11.29
C PHE A 12 10.66 -7.77 11.39
N PRO A 13 9.60 -8.10 10.64
CA PRO A 13 9.08 -9.46 10.66
C PRO A 13 10.15 -10.36 10.04
N GLY A 14 10.63 -11.35 10.80
CA GLY A 14 11.39 -12.45 10.21
C GLY A 14 10.57 -13.08 9.08
N LEU A 15 11.24 -13.59 8.02
CA LEU A 15 10.65 -14.12 6.78
C LEU A 15 9.23 -14.70 6.98
N ALA A 16 8.25 -13.84 6.73
CA ALA A 16 6.85 -14.13 6.99
C ALA A 16 6.23 -14.90 5.82
N ASN A 17 5.01 -15.41 6.04
CA ASN A 17 4.30 -16.28 5.10
C ASN A 17 4.15 -15.69 3.67
N GLY A 18 4.11 -14.36 3.50
CA GLY A 18 3.96 -13.74 2.18
C GLY A 18 5.15 -13.91 1.23
N LEU A 19 6.35 -14.19 1.75
CA LEU A 19 7.55 -14.44 0.95
C LEU A 19 7.94 -15.92 0.92
N LYS A 20 7.06 -16.80 1.43
CA LYS A 20 7.30 -18.24 1.47
C LYS A 20 7.43 -18.79 0.05
N GLY A 21 8.52 -19.51 -0.19
CA GLY A 21 8.81 -20.11 -1.51
C GLY A 21 9.53 -19.17 -2.48
N VAL A 22 9.70 -17.89 -2.16
CA VAL A 22 10.49 -16.97 -2.96
C VAL A 22 11.99 -17.23 -2.72
N PRO A 23 12.78 -17.53 -3.77
CA PRO A 23 14.20 -17.82 -3.63
C PRO A 23 15.02 -16.65 -3.06
N THR A 24 15.80 -16.94 -2.03
CA THR A 24 16.75 -16.02 -1.41
C THR A 24 18.14 -16.16 -2.00
N VAL A 25 19.01 -15.17 -1.75
CA VAL A 25 20.45 -15.29 -2.01
C VAL A 25 21.09 -16.34 -1.10
N ASP A 26 22.27 -16.80 -1.49
CA ASP A 26 23.05 -17.77 -0.71
C ASP A 26 23.40 -17.21 0.68
N GLU A 27 23.54 -18.11 1.66
CA GLU A 27 23.89 -17.74 3.03
C GLU A 27 25.23 -16.99 3.08
N GLY A 28 25.21 -15.78 3.66
CA GLY A 28 26.38 -14.90 3.74
C GLY A 28 26.55 -13.92 2.57
N ALA A 29 25.78 -14.06 1.48
CA ALA A 29 25.69 -13.04 0.45
C ALA A 29 24.99 -11.78 1.01
N LYS A 30 25.56 -10.61 0.75
CA LYS A 30 24.99 -9.32 1.19
C LYS A 30 24.55 -8.53 -0.03
N LEU A 31 23.25 -8.27 -0.11
CA LEU A 31 22.69 -7.33 -1.07
C LEU A 31 22.84 -5.89 -0.57
N THR A 32 22.90 -4.97 -1.51
CA THR A 32 22.96 -3.52 -1.28
C THR A 32 21.97 -2.82 -2.20
N GLY A 33 21.63 -1.56 -1.89
CA GLY A 33 20.70 -0.82 -2.76
C GLY A 33 21.24 -0.57 -4.18
N LYS A 34 22.56 -0.70 -4.38
CA LYS A 34 23.18 -0.63 -5.71
C LYS A 34 22.76 -1.81 -6.59
N ASP A 35 22.59 -3.00 -6.00
CA ASP A 35 22.20 -4.22 -6.72
C ASP A 35 20.76 -4.14 -7.27
N PHE A 36 19.96 -3.21 -6.74
CA PHE A 36 18.59 -2.93 -7.19
C PHE A 36 18.46 -1.61 -7.94
N THR A 37 19.54 -0.88 -8.18
CA THR A 37 19.52 0.40 -8.91
C THR A 37 19.84 0.14 -10.38
N SER A 38 18.93 0.47 -11.29
CA SER A 38 19.20 0.35 -12.73
C SER A 38 20.18 1.42 -13.23
N ASP A 39 20.68 1.23 -14.45
CA ASP A 39 21.53 2.19 -15.17
C ASP A 39 20.73 3.33 -15.84
N GLN A 40 19.40 3.34 -15.68
CA GLN A 40 18.53 4.30 -16.33
C GLN A 40 18.50 5.64 -15.59
N GLU A 41 18.56 6.73 -16.36
CA GLU A 41 18.41 8.08 -15.82
C GLU A 41 16.98 8.33 -15.32
N VAL A 42 16.86 8.80 -14.07
CA VAL A 42 15.58 9.16 -13.48
C VAL A 42 15.07 10.48 -14.08
N ARG A 43 13.85 10.46 -14.65
CA ARG A 43 13.28 11.58 -15.42
C ARG A 43 12.14 12.29 -14.70
N TRP A 44 12.10 12.21 -13.37
CA TRP A 44 11.14 12.97 -12.58
C TRP A 44 11.63 14.40 -12.34
N CYS A 45 10.69 15.31 -12.12
CA CYS A 45 11.00 16.72 -11.84
C CYS A 45 11.84 16.85 -10.56
N PRO A 46 12.80 17.80 -10.50
CA PRO A 46 13.53 18.09 -9.27
C PRO A 46 12.57 18.36 -8.10
N GLY A 47 12.82 17.73 -6.96
CA GLY A 47 11.95 17.82 -5.78
C GLY A 47 10.72 16.91 -5.78
N CYS A 48 10.52 16.08 -6.81
CA CYS A 48 9.42 15.11 -6.82
C CYS A 48 9.58 14.08 -5.69
N GLY A 49 8.50 13.81 -4.96
CA GLY A 49 8.47 12.81 -3.89
C GLY A 49 8.83 11.39 -4.36
N ASP A 50 8.62 11.08 -5.64
CA ASP A 50 8.98 9.79 -6.25
C ASP A 50 10.46 9.41 -6.04
N TYR A 51 11.36 10.40 -5.98
CA TYR A 51 12.79 10.16 -5.69
C TYR A 51 13.01 9.59 -4.28
N ALA A 52 12.29 10.11 -3.28
CA ALA A 52 12.40 9.65 -1.91
C ALA A 52 11.87 8.22 -1.78
N VAL A 53 10.72 7.94 -2.42
CA VAL A 53 10.13 6.60 -2.44
C VAL A 53 11.04 5.60 -3.15
N LEU A 54 11.62 5.96 -4.31
CA LEU A 54 12.57 5.11 -5.03
C LEU A 54 13.79 4.77 -4.16
N LYS A 55 14.36 5.77 -3.48
CA LYS A 55 15.52 5.54 -2.60
C LYS A 55 15.17 4.70 -1.38
N ALA A 56 13.98 4.86 -0.82
CA ALA A 56 13.49 4.00 0.26
C ALA A 56 13.36 2.55 -0.21
N VAL A 57 12.70 2.30 -1.35
CA VAL A 57 12.55 0.95 -1.93
C VAL A 57 13.90 0.33 -2.25
N GLN A 58 14.81 1.04 -2.92
CA GLN A 58 16.17 0.55 -3.21
C GLN A 58 16.95 0.19 -1.94
N SER A 59 16.71 0.89 -0.82
CA SER A 59 17.37 0.58 0.46
C SER A 59 16.69 -0.56 1.21
N PHE A 60 15.39 -0.75 0.97
CA PHE A 60 14.55 -1.75 1.59
C PHE A 60 14.73 -3.14 0.96
N LEU A 61 14.74 -3.25 -0.38
CA LEU A 61 14.82 -4.54 -1.07
C LEU A 61 15.98 -5.44 -0.62
N PRO A 62 17.21 -4.94 -0.35
CA PRO A 62 18.28 -5.75 0.21
C PRO A 62 17.94 -6.47 1.51
N THR A 63 17.06 -5.89 2.34
CA THR A 63 16.67 -6.45 3.64
C THR A 63 15.80 -7.70 3.51
N LEU A 64 15.18 -7.92 2.34
CA LEU A 64 14.39 -9.11 2.06
C LEU A 64 15.24 -10.34 1.77
N ASN A 65 16.53 -10.16 1.43
CA ASN A 65 17.45 -11.21 0.97
C ASN A 65 16.92 -12.02 -0.23
N ILE A 66 15.96 -11.48 -1.00
CA ILE A 66 15.41 -12.12 -2.20
C ILE A 66 16.33 -11.85 -3.39
N ARG A 67 16.53 -12.85 -4.26
CA ARG A 67 17.28 -12.65 -5.50
C ARG A 67 16.56 -11.62 -6.38
N ARG A 68 17.30 -10.71 -7.02
CA ARG A 68 16.71 -9.63 -7.83
C ARG A 68 15.80 -10.16 -8.96
N GLU A 69 16.14 -11.30 -9.55
CA GLU A 69 15.35 -12.00 -10.58
C GLU A 69 14.05 -12.63 -10.05
N ASN A 70 13.91 -12.74 -8.73
CA ASN A 70 12.69 -13.19 -8.06
C ASN A 70 11.85 -12.04 -7.49
N THR A 71 12.25 -10.79 -7.75
CA THR A 71 11.45 -9.59 -7.43
C THR A 71 10.90 -9.00 -8.73
N VAL A 72 9.61 -8.67 -8.78
CA VAL A 72 8.97 -8.11 -9.98
C VAL A 72 8.18 -6.85 -9.65
N PHE A 73 8.46 -5.76 -10.35
CA PHE A 73 7.70 -4.51 -10.25
C PHE A 73 6.82 -4.29 -11.49
N ILE A 74 5.51 -4.27 -11.29
CA ILE A 74 4.52 -4.01 -12.34
C ILE A 74 3.88 -2.65 -12.09
N SER A 75 3.80 -1.81 -13.13
CA SER A 75 3.20 -0.49 -12.99
C SER A 75 2.17 -0.19 -14.07
N GLY A 76 1.30 0.78 -13.80
CA GLY A 76 0.29 1.26 -14.75
C GLY A 76 0.87 2.33 -15.68
N ILE A 77 0.21 3.49 -15.80
CA ILE A 77 0.72 4.65 -16.56
C ILE A 77 0.64 5.91 -15.70
N GLY A 78 1.72 6.69 -15.64
CA GLY A 78 1.84 7.88 -14.81
C GLY A 78 3.29 8.23 -14.49
N CYS A 79 3.53 9.34 -13.75
CA CYS A 79 4.87 9.66 -13.25
C CYS A 79 5.37 8.55 -12.34
N SER A 80 4.55 8.15 -11.36
CA SER A 80 4.79 7.01 -10.47
C SER A 80 5.08 5.74 -11.27
N SER A 81 4.33 5.47 -12.34
CA SER A 81 4.46 4.22 -13.10
C SER A 81 5.75 4.07 -13.90
N ARG A 82 6.63 5.09 -13.94
CA ARG A 82 7.99 4.92 -14.46
C ARG A 82 8.89 4.12 -13.51
N PHE A 83 8.44 3.82 -12.30
CA PHE A 83 9.21 3.15 -11.25
C PHE A 83 9.98 1.89 -11.70
N PRO A 84 9.39 0.95 -12.48
CA PRO A 84 10.11 -0.27 -12.86
C PRO A 84 11.34 -0.02 -13.73
N TYR A 85 11.43 1.12 -14.44
CA TYR A 85 12.63 1.45 -15.21
C TYR A 85 13.83 1.77 -14.32
N TYR A 86 13.61 2.13 -13.06
CA TYR A 86 14.63 2.61 -12.12
C TYR A 86 15.11 1.53 -11.13
N LEU A 87 14.68 0.29 -11.36
CA LEU A 87 15.04 -0.88 -10.57
C LEU A 87 15.71 -1.93 -11.44
N ASP A 88 16.77 -2.54 -10.93
CA ASP A 88 17.46 -3.66 -11.58
C ASP A 88 16.86 -5.00 -11.17
N THR A 89 15.57 -5.18 -11.50
CA THR A 89 14.78 -6.39 -11.27
C THR A 89 13.99 -6.73 -12.54
N TYR A 90 13.23 -7.83 -12.54
CA TYR A 90 12.18 -7.95 -13.55
C TYR A 90 11.13 -6.86 -13.33
N GLY A 91 10.55 -6.36 -14.42
CA GLY A 91 9.52 -5.34 -14.34
C GLY A 91 8.67 -5.24 -15.60
N MET A 92 7.46 -4.73 -15.44
CA MET A 92 6.54 -4.47 -16.55
C MET A 92 5.87 -3.10 -16.37
N HIS A 93 6.16 -2.18 -17.28
CA HIS A 93 5.38 -0.96 -17.45
C HIS A 93 4.19 -1.30 -18.35
N SER A 94 3.02 -1.46 -17.74
CA SER A 94 1.84 -2.00 -18.40
C SER A 94 0.98 -0.92 -19.05
N ILE A 95 -0.34 -1.04 -18.98
CA ILE A 95 -1.30 -0.06 -19.51
C ILE A 95 -2.11 0.54 -18.36
N HIS A 96 -2.67 1.73 -18.61
CA HIS A 96 -3.25 2.57 -17.56
C HIS A 96 -4.33 1.85 -16.75
N GLY A 97 -4.13 1.76 -15.43
CA GLY A 97 -4.99 1.12 -14.46
C GLY A 97 -5.13 -0.40 -14.58
N ARG A 98 -4.22 -1.09 -15.29
CA ARG A 98 -4.27 -2.56 -15.42
C ARG A 98 -3.18 -3.30 -14.66
N ALA A 99 -2.29 -2.59 -13.98
CA ALA A 99 -1.20 -3.19 -13.19
C ALA A 99 -1.70 -4.24 -12.17
N PRO A 100 -2.77 -4.00 -11.38
CA PRO A 100 -3.28 -5.02 -10.44
C PRO A 100 -3.76 -6.29 -11.13
N SER A 101 -4.39 -6.18 -12.31
CA SER A 101 -4.88 -7.32 -13.08
C SER A 101 -3.74 -8.18 -13.61
N ILE A 102 -2.72 -7.53 -14.17
CA ILE A 102 -1.54 -8.22 -14.72
C ILE A 102 -0.74 -8.87 -13.59
N ALA A 103 -0.54 -8.15 -12.48
CA ALA A 103 0.13 -8.67 -11.28
C ALA A 103 -0.61 -9.87 -10.69
N THR A 104 -1.95 -9.84 -10.68
CA THR A 104 -2.75 -10.99 -10.26
C THR A 104 -2.45 -12.23 -11.10
N GLY A 105 -2.38 -12.09 -12.43
CA GLY A 105 -2.03 -13.20 -13.32
C GLY A 105 -0.63 -13.75 -13.03
N LEU A 106 0.35 -12.87 -12.82
CA LEU A 106 1.72 -13.27 -12.51
C LEU A 106 1.83 -14.01 -11.16
N ALA A 107 1.30 -13.43 -10.08
CA ALA A 107 1.35 -14.01 -8.74
C ALA A 107 0.59 -15.34 -8.65
N THR A 108 -0.52 -15.49 -9.41
CA THR A 108 -1.24 -16.76 -9.50
C THR A 108 -0.40 -17.84 -10.20
N ALA A 109 0.33 -17.47 -11.25
CA ALA A 109 1.11 -18.42 -12.06
C ALA A 109 2.49 -18.76 -11.48
N ARG A 110 3.08 -17.90 -10.65
CA ARG A 110 4.47 -18.00 -10.18
C ARG A 110 4.60 -17.67 -8.70
N GLU A 111 4.56 -18.70 -7.86
CA GLU A 111 4.70 -18.57 -6.40
C GLU A 111 6.12 -18.26 -5.92
N ASP A 112 7.11 -18.42 -6.80
CA ASP A 112 8.51 -18.14 -6.53
C ASP A 112 8.89 -16.67 -6.79
N LEU A 113 7.92 -15.77 -6.94
CA LEU A 113 8.13 -14.34 -7.21
C LEU A 113 7.52 -13.47 -6.11
N SER A 114 8.26 -12.45 -5.67
CA SER A 114 7.74 -11.34 -4.88
C SER A 114 7.25 -10.24 -5.83
N VAL A 115 5.93 -10.01 -5.87
CA VAL A 115 5.29 -9.14 -6.86
C VAL A 115 4.84 -7.82 -6.23
N PHE A 116 5.41 -6.73 -6.73
CA PHE A 116 5.08 -5.36 -6.36
C PHE A 116 4.29 -4.68 -7.47
N VAL A 117 3.26 -3.91 -7.09
CA VAL A 117 2.51 -3.04 -7.98
C VAL A 117 2.81 -1.59 -7.61
N VAL A 118 3.22 -0.78 -8.57
CA VAL A 118 3.39 0.67 -8.38
C VAL A 118 2.40 1.43 -9.25
N THR A 119 1.63 2.31 -8.62
CA THR A 119 0.51 2.99 -9.27
C THR A 119 0.34 4.40 -8.69
N GLY A 120 -0.20 5.31 -9.50
CA GLY A 120 -0.62 6.64 -9.02
C GLY A 120 -2.07 6.61 -8.56
N ASP A 121 -2.46 7.59 -7.75
CA ASP A 121 -3.85 7.85 -7.36
C ASP A 121 -4.83 7.80 -8.55
N GLY A 122 -4.54 8.48 -9.65
CA GLY A 122 -5.37 8.44 -10.85
C GLY A 122 -5.37 7.08 -11.57
N ASP A 123 -4.23 6.40 -11.61
CA ASP A 123 -4.09 5.09 -12.26
C ASP A 123 -4.89 4.01 -11.53
N ALA A 124 -4.84 3.98 -10.20
CA ALA A 124 -5.49 2.95 -9.39
C ALA A 124 -6.89 3.30 -8.91
N LEU A 125 -7.23 4.58 -8.70
CA LEU A 125 -8.52 4.98 -8.10
C LEU A 125 -9.51 5.57 -9.11
N SER A 126 -9.07 5.85 -10.34
CA SER A 126 -9.96 6.17 -11.47
C SER A 126 -10.12 4.95 -12.37
N ILE A 127 -9.39 4.89 -13.48
CA ILE A 127 -9.53 3.84 -14.50
C ILE A 127 -9.18 2.44 -13.97
N GLY A 128 -8.34 2.34 -12.93
CA GLY A 128 -7.95 1.09 -12.28
C GLY A 128 -8.82 0.64 -11.12
N GLY A 129 -9.81 1.45 -10.70
CA GLY A 129 -10.55 1.26 -9.44
C GLY A 129 -11.11 -0.14 -9.25
N ASN A 130 -11.78 -0.68 -10.28
CA ASN A 130 -12.38 -2.02 -10.19
C ASN A 130 -11.33 -3.13 -10.06
N HIS A 131 -10.17 -2.97 -10.70
CA HIS A 131 -9.09 -3.95 -10.62
C HIS A 131 -8.40 -3.93 -9.25
N LEU A 132 -8.20 -2.74 -8.67
CA LEU A 132 -7.70 -2.59 -7.31
C LEU A 132 -8.63 -3.26 -6.30
N ILE A 133 -9.93 -2.95 -6.34
CA ILE A 133 -10.93 -3.50 -5.42
C ILE A 133 -10.94 -5.03 -5.48
N HIS A 134 -10.89 -5.61 -6.69
CA HIS A 134 -10.88 -7.07 -6.83
C HIS A 134 -9.56 -7.74 -6.46
N ALA A 135 -8.42 -7.07 -6.60
CA ALA A 135 -7.15 -7.57 -6.07
C ALA A 135 -7.22 -7.68 -4.53
N LEU A 136 -7.67 -6.61 -3.86
CA LEU A 136 -7.85 -6.55 -2.41
C LEU A 136 -8.85 -7.59 -1.89
N ARG A 137 -10.04 -7.64 -2.50
CA ARG A 137 -11.12 -8.58 -2.12
C ARG A 137 -10.69 -10.03 -2.25
N ARG A 138 -9.93 -10.37 -3.31
CA ARG A 138 -9.41 -11.73 -3.52
C ARG A 138 -8.27 -12.05 -2.57
N ASN A 139 -7.56 -11.05 -2.03
CA ASN A 139 -6.36 -11.28 -1.23
C ASN A 139 -5.24 -11.95 -2.01
N VAL A 140 -4.99 -11.51 -3.25
CA VAL A 140 -3.86 -12.03 -4.04
C VAL A 140 -2.54 -11.58 -3.40
N ASN A 141 -1.55 -12.46 -3.24
CA ASN A 141 -0.28 -12.12 -2.63
C ASN A 141 0.51 -11.08 -3.45
N LEU A 142 0.32 -9.80 -3.13
CA LEU A 142 0.78 -8.63 -3.88
C LEU A 142 1.08 -7.48 -2.93
N THR A 143 2.16 -6.73 -3.18
CA THR A 143 2.39 -5.45 -2.49
C THR A 143 2.08 -4.27 -3.41
N ILE A 144 1.00 -3.56 -3.15
CA ILE A 144 0.53 -2.41 -3.93
C ILE A 144 0.96 -1.10 -3.25
N LEU A 145 1.80 -0.33 -3.95
CA LEU A 145 2.27 0.99 -3.55
C LEU A 145 1.52 2.06 -4.35
N LEU A 146 0.59 2.77 -3.70
CA LEU A 146 -0.17 3.87 -4.28
C LEU A 146 0.54 5.19 -3.98
N PHE A 147 1.09 5.82 -5.01
CA PHE A 147 1.73 7.12 -4.90
C PHE A 147 0.64 8.18 -5.05
N ASN A 148 0.24 8.76 -3.93
CA ASN A 148 -0.82 9.74 -3.88
C ASN A 148 -0.22 11.16 -3.86
N ASN A 149 -0.29 11.82 -5.02
CA ASN A 149 0.06 13.23 -5.18
C ASN A 149 -1.16 14.12 -5.46
N ARG A 150 -2.36 13.56 -5.38
CA ARG A 150 -3.65 14.22 -5.60
C ARG A 150 -3.76 14.93 -6.96
N ILE A 151 -3.06 14.46 -7.99
CA ILE A 151 -3.08 15.09 -9.32
C ILE A 151 -2.57 14.17 -10.45
N TYR A 152 -3.12 14.29 -11.65
CA TYR A 152 -2.52 13.66 -12.83
C TYR A 152 -1.28 14.44 -13.32
N GLY A 153 -0.12 14.15 -12.73
CA GLY A 153 1.14 14.83 -13.05
C GLY A 153 1.59 14.65 -14.51
N LEU A 154 1.62 13.40 -15.00
CA LEU A 154 2.19 13.08 -16.33
C LEU A 154 1.39 13.73 -17.48
N THR A 155 0.08 13.84 -17.34
CA THR A 155 -0.83 14.46 -18.32
C THR A 155 -0.96 15.98 -18.13
N LYS A 156 -0.08 16.56 -17.31
CA LYS A 156 0.11 18.00 -17.11
C LYS A 156 -0.92 18.70 -16.20
N GLY A 157 -1.37 18.02 -15.15
CA GLY A 157 -2.02 18.66 -13.99
C GLY A 157 -3.55 18.74 -14.08
N GLN A 158 -4.22 17.62 -14.34
CA GLN A 158 -5.67 17.48 -14.14
C GLN A 158 -5.95 16.97 -12.73
N TYR A 159 -7.09 17.33 -12.13
CA TYR A 159 -7.49 16.79 -10.83
C TYR A 159 -7.64 15.26 -10.89
N SER A 160 -7.29 14.57 -9.81
CA SER A 160 -7.40 13.12 -9.63
C SER A 160 -8.55 12.78 -8.69
N PRO A 161 -8.91 11.49 -8.52
CA PRO A 161 -9.93 11.07 -7.56
C PRO A 161 -9.59 11.35 -6.09
N THR A 162 -8.41 11.89 -5.78
CA THR A 162 -8.02 12.28 -4.42
C THR A 162 -7.74 13.78 -4.28
N SER A 163 -7.92 14.56 -5.36
CA SER A 163 -7.92 16.03 -5.30
C SER A 163 -9.08 16.54 -4.45
N GLU A 164 -8.82 17.57 -3.66
CA GLU A 164 -9.84 18.23 -2.84
C GLU A 164 -10.96 18.87 -3.68
N VAL A 165 -12.16 18.95 -3.09
CA VAL A 165 -13.27 19.73 -3.67
C VAL A 165 -12.81 21.18 -3.83
N GLY A 166 -13.15 21.80 -4.95
CA GLY A 166 -12.72 23.15 -5.30
C GLY A 166 -11.33 23.22 -5.94
N LYS A 167 -10.61 22.10 -6.11
CA LYS A 167 -9.29 22.11 -6.77
C LYS A 167 -9.35 22.72 -8.17
N VAL A 168 -8.72 23.87 -8.35
CA VAL A 168 -8.57 24.51 -9.66
C VAL A 168 -7.43 23.83 -10.41
N THR A 169 -7.75 23.26 -11.56
CA THR A 169 -6.78 22.61 -12.46
C THR A 169 -7.09 22.96 -13.92
N LYS A 170 -6.29 22.48 -14.87
CA LYS A 170 -6.54 22.75 -16.30
C LYS A 170 -7.90 22.24 -16.79
N SER A 171 -8.35 21.10 -16.28
CA SER A 171 -9.66 20.51 -16.63
C SER A 171 -10.79 20.94 -15.70
N THR A 172 -10.46 21.56 -14.56
CA THR A 172 -11.42 22.11 -13.59
C THR A 172 -11.08 23.59 -13.32
N PRO A 173 -11.22 24.49 -14.31
CA PRO A 173 -10.80 25.88 -14.18
C PRO A 173 -11.60 26.68 -13.13
N VAL A 174 -12.77 26.17 -12.73
CA VAL A 174 -13.64 26.75 -11.69
C VAL A 174 -13.68 25.92 -10.40
N GLY A 175 -12.74 24.97 -10.26
CA GLY A 175 -12.70 24.04 -9.12
C GLY A 175 -13.35 22.69 -9.41
N SER A 176 -12.83 21.62 -8.79
CA SER A 176 -13.43 20.29 -8.85
C SER A 176 -14.73 20.22 -8.04
N LEU A 177 -15.72 19.47 -8.53
CA LEU A 177 -16.96 19.18 -7.80
C LEU A 177 -16.94 17.78 -7.18
N ASP A 178 -16.01 16.93 -7.58
CA ASP A 178 -15.96 15.53 -7.19
C ASP A 178 -15.59 15.41 -5.71
N HIS A 179 -16.35 14.57 -4.99
CA HIS A 179 -15.97 14.18 -3.64
C HIS A 179 -14.78 13.21 -3.73
N PRO A 180 -13.62 13.53 -3.13
CA PRO A 180 -12.44 12.68 -3.22
C PRO A 180 -12.64 11.33 -2.52
N PHE A 181 -12.03 10.29 -3.09
CA PHE A 181 -11.86 9.03 -2.37
C PHE A 181 -10.91 9.23 -1.20
N ASN A 182 -11.19 8.53 -0.10
CA ASN A 182 -10.20 8.19 0.89
C ASN A 182 -9.64 6.80 0.53
N PRO A 183 -8.37 6.70 0.08
CA PRO A 183 -7.84 5.42 -0.43
C PRO A 183 -7.80 4.33 0.64
N VAL A 184 -7.51 4.68 1.89
CA VAL A 184 -7.56 3.75 3.02
C VAL A 184 -8.98 3.26 3.27
N SER A 185 -9.98 4.16 3.30
CA SER A 185 -11.38 3.74 3.46
C SER A 185 -11.85 2.85 2.30
N LEU A 186 -11.43 3.15 1.06
CA LEU A 186 -11.74 2.30 -0.10
C LEU A 186 -11.13 0.90 0.07
N ALA A 187 -9.86 0.82 0.49
CA ALA A 187 -9.18 -0.45 0.68
C ALA A 187 -9.79 -1.28 1.83
N LEU A 188 -10.15 -0.63 2.94
CA LEU A 188 -10.86 -1.26 4.06
C LEU A 188 -12.25 -1.75 3.63
N GLY A 189 -13.01 -0.93 2.91
CA GLY A 189 -14.33 -1.30 2.37
C GLY A 189 -14.28 -2.41 1.31
N ALA A 190 -13.13 -2.60 0.66
CA ALA A 190 -12.86 -3.74 -0.22
C ALA A 190 -12.39 -5.00 0.53
N GLU A 191 -12.44 -4.99 1.87
CA GLU A 191 -11.97 -6.07 2.74
C GLU A 191 -10.47 -6.37 2.56
N GLY A 192 -9.65 -5.32 2.39
CA GLY A 192 -8.19 -5.43 2.37
C GLY A 192 -7.66 -6.03 3.69
N SER A 193 -6.75 -7.00 3.57
CA SER A 193 -6.17 -7.71 4.72
C SER A 193 -4.96 -6.98 5.29
N PHE A 194 -4.24 -6.20 4.48
CA PHE A 194 -3.22 -5.26 4.92
C PHE A 194 -3.45 -3.89 4.29
N VAL A 195 -3.61 -2.86 5.12
CA VAL A 195 -3.88 -1.48 4.69
C VAL A 195 -3.04 -0.52 5.53
N ALA A 196 -2.19 0.28 4.88
CA ALA A 196 -1.32 1.24 5.54
C ALA A 196 -1.27 2.58 4.79
N ARG A 197 -0.86 3.62 5.51
CA ARG A 197 -0.54 4.94 4.97
C ARG A 197 0.80 5.41 5.50
N THR A 198 1.59 6.06 4.65
CA THR A 198 2.88 6.64 4.99
C THR A 198 3.16 7.90 4.18
N ILE A 199 4.30 8.55 4.44
CA ILE A 199 4.72 9.81 3.85
C ILE A 199 6.09 9.61 3.22
N ASP A 200 6.29 10.10 1.99
CA ASP A 200 7.55 10.01 1.25
C ASP A 200 8.78 10.53 2.04
N SER A 201 8.61 11.57 2.85
CA SER A 201 9.65 12.22 3.63
C SER A 201 10.03 11.50 4.92
N ASP A 202 9.20 10.58 5.43
CA ASP A 202 9.52 9.79 6.62
C ASP A 202 10.12 8.43 6.22
N ARG A 203 11.40 8.45 5.86
CA ARG A 203 12.09 7.27 5.34
C ARG A 203 12.08 6.09 6.32
N LYS A 204 12.18 6.35 7.63
CA LYS A 204 12.21 5.30 8.65
C LYS A 204 10.85 4.59 8.69
N HIS A 205 9.77 5.36 8.82
CA HIS A 205 8.41 4.83 8.82
C HIS A 205 8.03 4.17 7.49
N LEU A 206 8.38 4.78 6.36
CA LEU A 206 8.16 4.18 5.04
C LEU A 206 8.86 2.81 4.92
N THR A 207 10.11 2.69 5.36
CA THR A 207 10.85 1.43 5.30
C THR A 207 10.21 0.34 6.19
N SER A 208 9.75 0.70 7.38
CA SER A 208 9.11 -0.26 8.30
C SER A 208 7.75 -0.75 7.75
N VAL A 209 6.94 0.16 7.18
CA VAL A 209 5.68 -0.21 6.53
C VAL A 209 5.92 -1.09 5.30
N LEU A 210 6.94 -0.80 4.49
CA LEU A 210 7.30 -1.65 3.33
C LEU A 210 7.72 -3.06 3.77
N ALA A 211 8.47 -3.19 4.87
CA ALA A 211 8.85 -4.48 5.42
C ALA A 211 7.64 -5.28 5.89
N ALA A 212 6.73 -4.66 6.64
CA ALA A 212 5.49 -5.30 7.06
C ALA A 212 4.60 -5.68 5.85
N ALA A 213 4.50 -4.80 4.85
CA ALA A 213 3.71 -5.02 3.64
C ALA A 213 4.23 -6.20 2.80
N ALA A 214 5.54 -6.31 2.60
CA ALA A 214 6.14 -7.41 1.84
C ALA A 214 6.07 -8.76 2.59
N ALA A 215 6.10 -8.71 3.92
CA ALA A 215 5.98 -9.88 4.78
C ALA A 215 4.55 -10.48 4.82
N HIS A 216 3.54 -9.64 4.62
CA HIS A 216 2.14 -10.02 4.72
C HIS A 216 1.72 -11.07 3.68
N ASN A 217 0.98 -12.11 4.10
CA ASN A 217 0.43 -13.10 3.18
C ASN A 217 -0.91 -12.63 2.60
N GLY A 218 -0.86 -12.09 1.38
CA GLY A 218 -2.04 -11.57 0.70
C GLY A 218 -1.79 -10.18 0.12
N THR A 219 -2.86 -9.42 -0.12
CA THR A 219 -2.71 -8.10 -0.73
C THR A 219 -2.41 -7.04 0.33
N SER A 220 -1.23 -6.44 0.23
CA SER A 220 -0.84 -5.25 0.97
C SER A 220 -1.11 -3.99 0.17
N PHE A 221 -1.88 -3.06 0.72
CA PHE A 221 -2.11 -1.74 0.14
C PHE A 221 -1.45 -0.67 0.99
N VAL A 222 -0.50 0.05 0.40
CA VAL A 222 0.23 1.15 1.04
C VAL A 222 -0.03 2.45 0.28
N GLU A 223 -0.80 3.35 0.89
CA GLU A 223 -0.90 4.73 0.42
C GLU A 223 0.33 5.52 0.84
N ILE A 224 1.02 6.15 -0.12
CA ILE A 224 2.19 6.98 0.12
C ILE A 224 1.86 8.41 -0.31
N TYR A 225 1.78 9.33 0.65
CA TYR A 225 1.70 10.75 0.35
C TYR A 225 3.00 11.22 -0.29
N GLN A 226 2.89 11.69 -1.54
CA GLN A 226 4.00 11.93 -2.44
C GLN A 226 3.85 13.31 -3.07
N ASN A 227 4.81 14.22 -2.87
CA ASN A 227 4.65 15.61 -3.36
C ASN A 227 4.90 15.75 -4.88
N CYS A 228 4.03 16.47 -5.58
CA CYS A 228 4.21 16.83 -6.99
C CYS A 228 4.54 18.33 -7.13
N PRO A 229 5.83 18.72 -7.17
CA PRO A 229 6.24 20.13 -7.08
C PRO A 229 5.81 20.98 -8.29
N ILE A 230 5.49 20.36 -9.43
CA ILE A 230 5.15 21.11 -10.65
C ILE A 230 3.66 21.48 -10.72
N PHE A 231 2.77 20.59 -10.24
CA PHE A 231 1.33 20.76 -10.43
C PHE A 231 0.53 20.81 -9.14
N ASN A 232 1.08 20.31 -8.03
CA ASN A 232 0.38 20.24 -6.76
C ASN A 232 1.34 20.37 -5.57
N ASP A 233 2.21 21.37 -5.65
CA ASP A 233 3.19 21.62 -4.59
C ASP A 233 2.51 22.03 -3.28
N GLY A 234 3.08 21.63 -2.16
CA GLY A 234 2.57 21.93 -0.83
C GLY A 234 1.29 21.19 -0.42
N ALA A 235 0.79 20.26 -1.24
CA ALA A 235 -0.44 19.50 -0.96
C ALA A 235 -0.41 18.71 0.37
N PHE A 236 0.79 18.48 0.92
CA PHE A 236 1.01 17.73 2.15
C PHE A 236 1.76 18.55 3.21
N ASP A 237 1.81 19.88 3.11
CA ASP A 237 2.60 20.72 4.03
C ASP A 237 2.19 20.59 5.49
N ALA A 238 0.89 20.42 5.76
CA ALA A 238 0.36 20.23 7.11
C ALA A 238 1.01 19.05 7.86
N ILE A 239 1.38 17.98 7.14
CA ILE A 239 2.00 16.78 7.70
C ILE A 239 3.53 16.72 7.49
N LYS A 240 4.12 17.73 6.84
CA LYS A 240 5.57 17.79 6.58
C LYS A 240 6.26 18.91 7.36
N SER A 241 5.58 20.03 7.60
CA SER A 241 6.15 21.16 8.32
C SER A 241 6.42 20.80 9.79
N PRO A 242 7.62 21.11 10.34
CA PRO A 242 7.92 20.91 11.75
C PRO A 242 6.90 21.57 12.70
N ASP A 243 6.32 22.70 12.28
CA ASP A 243 5.42 23.50 13.10
C ASP A 243 4.02 22.90 13.23
N THR A 244 3.59 22.08 12.26
CA THR A 244 2.23 21.55 12.20
C THR A 244 2.16 20.04 12.32
N LYS A 245 3.24 19.32 11.96
CA LYS A 245 3.20 17.85 11.86
C LYS A 245 2.87 17.14 13.17
N ALA A 246 3.25 17.72 14.31
CA ALA A 246 3.01 17.11 15.63
C ALA A 246 1.50 17.01 15.91
N ASP A 247 0.76 18.07 15.56
CA ASP A 247 -0.69 18.13 15.69
C ASP A 247 -1.44 17.50 14.51
N ALA A 248 -0.78 17.36 13.35
CA ALA A 248 -1.42 16.85 12.14
C ALA A 248 -1.34 15.32 11.99
N ILE A 249 -0.25 14.70 12.44
CA ILE A 249 -0.01 13.26 12.30
C ILE A 249 -0.57 12.51 13.51
N ILE A 250 -1.43 11.54 13.26
CA ILE A 250 -1.92 10.60 14.27
C ILE A 250 -1.18 9.26 14.05
N PRO A 251 -0.12 8.95 14.82
CA PRO A 251 0.65 7.73 14.62
C PRO A 251 -0.16 6.50 15.04
N LEU A 252 -0.18 5.47 14.20
CA LEU A 252 -0.82 4.20 14.47
C LEU A 252 0.25 3.13 14.75
N VAL A 253 0.41 2.78 16.02
CA VAL A 253 1.36 1.76 16.48
C VAL A 253 0.59 0.68 17.22
N HIS A 254 0.65 -0.56 16.72
CA HIS A 254 -0.13 -1.66 17.28
C HIS A 254 0.22 -1.91 18.75
N GLY A 255 -0.81 -2.02 19.60
CA GLY A 255 -0.69 -2.24 21.03
C GLY A 255 -0.44 -0.98 21.86
N GLU A 256 -0.26 0.18 21.23
CA GLU A 256 -0.04 1.46 21.94
C GLU A 256 -1.30 2.33 21.98
N PRO A 257 -1.49 3.14 23.04
CA PRO A 257 -2.50 4.21 23.05
C PRO A 257 -2.28 5.20 21.91
N ILE A 258 -3.35 5.52 21.16
CA ILE A 258 -3.27 6.45 20.03
C ILE A 258 -3.21 7.89 20.55
N THR A 259 -2.00 8.40 20.74
CA THR A 259 -1.73 9.77 21.21
C THR A 259 -0.81 10.56 20.26
N PHE A 260 -1.05 11.86 20.15
CA PHE A 260 -0.34 12.78 19.25
C PHE A 260 -0.40 14.23 19.76
N GLY A 261 0.20 15.17 19.03
CA GLY A 261 0.37 16.55 19.46
C GLY A 261 1.66 16.79 20.25
N ALA A 262 1.63 17.80 21.11
CA ALA A 262 2.72 18.12 22.03
C ALA A 262 2.99 16.94 22.97
N ARG A 263 4.27 16.57 23.13
CA ARG A 263 4.69 15.41 23.91
C ARG A 263 4.98 15.81 25.36
N ASP A 264 4.47 15.02 26.29
CA ASP A 264 4.83 15.09 27.70
C ASP A 264 6.20 14.44 27.93
N GLU A 265 7.10 15.11 28.65
CA GLU A 265 8.50 14.67 28.83
C GLU A 265 8.64 13.45 29.74
N GLU A 266 7.70 13.23 30.67
CA GLU A 266 7.77 12.15 31.65
C GLU A 266 7.14 10.86 31.12
N THR A 267 5.99 10.97 30.46
CA THR A 267 5.20 9.84 29.95
C THR A 267 5.49 9.51 28.48
N GLY A 268 6.01 10.47 27.70
CA GLY A 268 6.19 10.35 26.24
C GLY A 268 4.88 10.39 25.44
N LEU A 269 3.73 10.57 26.10
CA LEU A 269 2.42 10.61 25.45
C LEU A 269 2.15 11.98 24.83
N GLY A 270 1.32 11.99 23.79
CA GLY A 270 0.82 13.22 23.20
C GLY A 270 -0.30 13.84 24.04
N ASN A 271 -0.45 15.16 24.00
CA ASN A 271 -1.53 15.88 24.71
C ASN A 271 -2.92 15.63 24.11
N LYS A 272 -3.02 15.05 22.91
CA LYS A 272 -4.27 14.65 22.26
C LYS A 272 -4.30 13.13 22.05
N GLY A 273 -5.50 12.57 21.98
CA GLY A 273 -5.69 11.16 21.63
C GLY A 273 -7.02 10.87 20.97
N LEU A 274 -7.18 9.63 20.50
CA LEU A 274 -8.43 9.16 19.89
C LEU A 274 -9.33 8.49 20.91
N ILE A 275 -10.60 8.86 20.93
CA ILE A 275 -11.63 8.25 21.78
C ILE A 275 -12.79 7.71 20.94
N ARG A 276 -13.60 6.83 21.54
CA ARG A 276 -14.91 6.47 20.99
C ARG A 276 -15.93 7.55 21.31
N ASN A 277 -16.64 8.03 20.30
CA ASN A 277 -17.76 8.94 20.51
C ASN A 277 -19.07 8.17 20.80
N ALA A 278 -20.10 8.87 21.28
CA ALA A 278 -21.39 8.28 21.65
C ALA A 278 -22.12 7.58 20.48
N GLY A 279 -21.79 7.93 19.23
CA GLY A 279 -22.33 7.31 18.02
C GLY A 279 -21.57 6.07 17.54
N GLY A 280 -20.53 5.63 18.28
CA GLY A 280 -19.67 4.51 17.90
C GLY A 280 -18.54 4.85 16.93
N GLY A 281 -18.44 6.11 16.51
CA GLY A 281 -17.33 6.65 15.71
C GLY A 281 -16.07 6.89 16.55
N VAL A 282 -15.08 7.51 15.91
CA VAL A 282 -13.83 7.93 16.55
C VAL A 282 -13.68 9.43 16.39
N GLU A 283 -13.22 10.10 17.44
CA GLU A 283 -12.92 11.53 17.45
C GLU A 283 -11.66 11.85 18.26
N VAL A 284 -11.14 13.06 18.07
CA VAL A 284 -9.97 13.58 18.79
C VAL A 284 -10.44 14.28 20.07
N ALA A 285 -9.76 14.01 21.18
CA ALA A 285 -9.95 14.73 22.44
C ALA A 285 -8.60 15.13 23.06
N GLU A 286 -8.60 16.17 23.90
CA GLU A 286 -7.46 16.52 24.74
C GLU A 286 -7.33 15.52 25.88
N LEU A 287 -6.13 14.96 26.07
CA LEU A 287 -5.84 13.94 27.07
C LEU A 287 -6.14 14.42 28.49
N ALA A 288 -5.93 15.72 28.75
CA ALA A 288 -6.20 16.35 30.04
C ALA A 288 -7.70 16.32 30.42
N ASP A 289 -8.59 16.27 29.44
CA ASP A 289 -10.03 16.32 29.66
C ASP A 289 -10.65 14.92 29.83
N VAL A 290 -10.09 13.91 29.15
CA VAL A 290 -10.69 12.57 29.06
C VAL A 290 -9.95 11.48 29.83
N GLY A 291 -8.70 11.70 30.21
CA GLY A 291 -7.86 10.68 30.85
C GLY A 291 -7.32 9.63 29.87
N LEU A 292 -6.28 8.91 30.28
CA LEU A 292 -5.61 7.90 29.43
C LEU A 292 -6.49 6.67 29.18
N GLU A 293 -7.31 6.30 30.15
CA GLU A 293 -8.23 5.17 30.11
C GLU A 293 -9.32 5.28 29.04
N ALA A 294 -9.63 6.51 28.60
CA ALA A 294 -10.58 6.76 27.52
C ALA A 294 -9.93 6.65 26.13
N ILE A 295 -8.60 6.71 26.05
CA ILE A 295 -7.86 6.68 24.78
C ILE A 295 -7.87 5.27 24.19
N LEU A 296 -8.16 5.19 22.90
CA LEU A 296 -8.13 3.94 22.16
C LEU A 296 -6.70 3.42 22.04
N VAL A 297 -6.53 2.13 22.31
CA VAL A 297 -5.32 1.39 21.97
C VAL A 297 -5.44 0.90 20.54
N HIS A 298 -4.44 1.15 19.70
CA HIS A 298 -4.48 0.75 18.30
C HIS A 298 -4.32 -0.76 18.15
N ASP A 299 -5.27 -1.38 17.46
CA ASP A 299 -5.19 -2.81 17.14
C ASP A 299 -5.28 -3.02 15.62
N ALA A 300 -4.12 -3.03 14.96
CA ALA A 300 -4.02 -3.38 13.55
C ALA A 300 -4.47 -4.82 13.24
N HIS A 301 -4.47 -5.73 14.23
CA HIS A 301 -4.77 -7.14 14.05
C HIS A 301 -6.25 -7.49 14.33
N ASN A 302 -7.08 -6.48 14.63
CA ASN A 302 -8.50 -6.70 14.87
C ASN A 302 -9.20 -7.21 13.58
N PRO A 303 -9.86 -8.39 13.61
CA PRO A 303 -10.57 -8.91 12.45
C PRO A 303 -11.76 -8.03 12.03
N ASP A 304 -12.38 -7.28 12.94
CA ASP A 304 -13.44 -6.30 12.59
C ASP A 304 -12.82 -5.00 12.07
N PRO A 305 -13.06 -4.61 10.80
CA PRO A 305 -12.49 -3.39 10.23
C PRO A 305 -13.14 -2.09 10.72
N SER A 306 -14.21 -2.14 11.53
CA SER A 306 -15.00 -0.97 11.90
C SER A 306 -14.17 0.15 12.57
N THR A 307 -13.26 -0.21 13.47
CA THR A 307 -12.37 0.77 14.13
C THR A 307 -11.39 1.38 13.14
N ALA A 308 -10.72 0.53 12.33
CA ALA A 308 -9.79 0.98 11.31
C ALA A 308 -10.49 1.90 10.29
N PHE A 309 -11.73 1.57 9.92
CA PHE A 309 -12.54 2.37 9.01
C PHE A 309 -12.88 3.72 9.65
N ALA A 310 -13.33 3.76 10.91
CA ALA A 310 -13.60 5.00 11.62
C ALA A 310 -12.36 5.90 11.74
N ILE A 311 -11.20 5.32 12.10
CA ILE A 311 -9.92 6.05 12.14
C ILE A 311 -9.58 6.62 10.76
N SER A 312 -9.75 5.84 9.68
CA SER A 312 -9.45 6.30 8.32
C SER A 312 -10.25 7.55 7.91
N ARG A 313 -11.42 7.79 8.52
CA ARG A 313 -12.32 8.90 8.21
C ARG A 313 -12.01 10.20 8.94
N LEU A 314 -11.01 10.21 9.84
CA LEU A 314 -10.56 11.44 10.51
C LEU A 314 -9.88 12.42 9.55
N THR A 315 -9.29 11.92 8.45
CA THR A 315 -8.61 12.77 7.48
C THR A 315 -9.58 13.51 6.59
N ASP A 316 -9.68 14.82 6.79
CA ASP A 316 -10.36 15.72 5.87
C ASP A 316 -9.58 15.84 4.55
N SER A 317 -10.30 15.80 3.43
CA SER A 317 -9.66 15.86 2.11
C SER A 317 -9.12 17.23 1.74
N GLY A 318 -9.68 18.31 2.27
CA GLY A 318 -9.26 19.69 2.01
C GLY A 318 -8.08 20.12 2.87
N TYR A 319 -8.05 19.74 4.15
CA TYR A 319 -6.95 20.10 5.05
C TYR A 319 -6.49 18.92 5.91
N LEU A 320 -5.21 18.55 5.77
CA LEU A 320 -4.61 17.36 6.39
C LEU A 320 -4.19 17.57 7.86
N ASN A 321 -5.06 18.12 8.70
CA ASN A 321 -4.79 18.37 10.13
C ASN A 321 -5.04 17.18 11.05
N GLN A 322 -5.61 16.08 10.56
CA GLN A 322 -5.86 14.85 11.31
C GLN A 322 -5.61 13.66 10.39
N SER A 323 -4.33 13.33 10.21
CA SER A 323 -3.88 12.32 9.28
C SER A 323 -3.35 11.11 10.03
N PRO A 324 -4.12 10.00 10.13
CA PRO A 324 -3.57 8.78 10.68
C PRO A 324 -2.54 8.18 9.75
N ILE A 325 -1.36 7.88 10.29
CA ILE A 325 -0.18 7.38 9.58
C ILE A 325 0.28 6.10 10.27
N GLY A 326 0.47 5.04 9.50
CA GLY A 326 0.81 3.71 10.00
C GLY A 326 -0.02 2.61 9.35
N ILE A 327 0.00 1.44 9.96
CA ILE A 327 -0.75 0.26 9.51
C ILE A 327 -2.14 0.32 10.17
N PHE A 328 -3.19 0.51 9.37
CA PHE A 328 -4.57 0.54 9.85
C PHE A 328 -5.09 -0.86 10.15
N ARG A 329 -4.70 -1.83 9.32
CA ARG A 329 -5.16 -3.20 9.38
C ARG A 329 -4.09 -4.13 8.84
N GLN A 330 -3.89 -5.26 9.52
CA GLN A 330 -3.01 -6.36 9.15
C GLN A 330 -3.61 -7.65 9.75
N VAL A 331 -4.42 -8.36 8.98
CA VAL A 331 -5.14 -9.55 9.43
C VAL A 331 -4.87 -10.73 8.50
N GLU A 332 -4.81 -11.93 9.06
CA GLU A 332 -4.59 -13.13 8.25
C GLU A 332 -5.88 -13.58 7.55
N ARG A 333 -5.74 -13.90 6.26
CA ARG A 333 -6.79 -14.53 5.43
C ARG A 333 -6.09 -15.39 4.37
N PRO A 334 -6.69 -16.49 3.90
CA PRO A 334 -6.13 -17.26 2.78
C PRO A 334 -5.83 -16.36 1.57
N ALA A 335 -4.67 -16.58 0.96
CA ALA A 335 -4.29 -15.90 -0.28
C ALA A 335 -4.93 -16.62 -1.48
N TYR A 336 -5.53 -15.87 -2.39
CA TYR A 336 -6.26 -16.45 -3.53
C TYR A 336 -5.38 -17.29 -4.44
N ASP A 337 -4.15 -16.83 -4.69
CA ASP A 337 -3.20 -17.50 -5.56
C ASP A 337 -2.73 -18.85 -5.00
N GLU A 338 -2.54 -18.95 -3.68
CA GLU A 338 -2.24 -20.20 -2.98
C GLU A 338 -3.41 -21.20 -3.11
N GLU A 339 -4.64 -20.76 -2.80
CA GLU A 339 -5.83 -21.61 -2.90
C GLU A 339 -6.11 -22.04 -4.35
N ALA A 340 -5.89 -21.17 -5.33
CA ALA A 340 -6.02 -21.51 -6.75
C ALA A 340 -5.00 -22.58 -7.18
N ARG A 341 -3.74 -22.46 -6.76
CA ARG A 341 -2.72 -23.49 -7.02
C ARG A 341 -3.05 -24.81 -6.32
N LYS A 342 -3.53 -24.76 -5.08
CA LYS A 342 -3.96 -25.95 -4.31
C LYS A 342 -5.11 -26.68 -4.98
N GLN A 343 -6.08 -25.97 -5.56
CA GLN A 343 -7.15 -26.58 -6.35
C GLN A 343 -6.60 -27.35 -7.55
N ILE A 344 -5.64 -26.76 -8.27
CA ILE A 344 -4.98 -27.42 -9.42
C ILE A 344 -4.21 -28.67 -8.97
N ALA A 345 -3.41 -28.57 -7.91
CA ALA A 345 -2.65 -29.69 -7.37
C ALA A 345 -3.56 -30.85 -6.94
N THR A 346 -4.63 -30.56 -6.20
CA THR A 346 -5.63 -31.55 -5.77
C THR A 346 -6.30 -32.24 -6.98
N ALA A 347 -6.62 -31.48 -8.03
CA ALA A 347 -7.19 -32.04 -9.26
C ALA A 347 -6.20 -32.91 -10.06
N GLN A 348 -4.89 -32.69 -9.90
CA GLN A 348 -3.86 -33.51 -10.54
C GLN A 348 -3.58 -34.81 -9.78
N GLU A 349 -3.61 -34.78 -8.44
CA GLU A 349 -3.41 -35.97 -7.59
C GLU A 349 -4.46 -37.06 -7.83
N SER A 350 -5.69 -36.67 -8.17
CA SER A 350 -6.80 -37.60 -8.40
C SER A 350 -6.76 -38.30 -9.78
N VAL A 351 -5.73 -38.02 -10.60
CA VAL A 351 -5.66 -38.47 -11.99
C VAL A 351 -4.46 -39.38 -12.21
N THR A 352 -4.71 -40.56 -12.77
CA THR A 352 -3.66 -41.54 -13.16
C THR A 352 -3.42 -41.61 -14.67
N ALA A 353 -4.33 -41.09 -15.49
CA ALA A 353 -4.25 -41.13 -16.95
C ALA A 353 -3.36 -40.00 -17.53
N THR A 354 -2.77 -40.22 -18.71
CA THR A 354 -1.96 -39.19 -19.38
C THR A 354 -2.83 -37.98 -19.78
N PRO A 355 -2.25 -36.77 -19.95
CA PRO A 355 -2.99 -35.61 -20.42
C PRO A 355 -3.73 -35.85 -21.75
N THR A 356 -3.14 -36.61 -22.66
CA THR A 356 -3.75 -36.96 -23.96
C THR A 356 -4.96 -37.87 -23.78
N ASP A 357 -4.85 -38.90 -22.95
CA ASP A 357 -5.96 -39.83 -22.68
C ASP A 357 -7.14 -39.10 -22.02
N ARG A 358 -6.85 -38.16 -21.11
CA ARG A 358 -7.87 -37.32 -20.49
C ARG A 358 -8.58 -36.41 -21.48
N LEU A 359 -7.84 -35.71 -22.33
CA LEU A 359 -8.42 -34.84 -23.35
C LEU A 359 -9.27 -35.66 -24.32
N ALA A 360 -8.78 -36.82 -24.76
CA ALA A 360 -9.54 -37.74 -25.58
C ALA A 360 -10.82 -38.21 -24.87
N GLY A 361 -10.75 -38.54 -23.58
CA GLY A 361 -11.91 -38.91 -22.77
C GLY A 361 -12.95 -37.79 -22.65
N LEU A 362 -12.52 -36.53 -22.49
CA LEU A 362 -13.39 -35.35 -22.45
C LEU A 362 -14.06 -35.08 -23.80
N ILE A 363 -13.29 -35.11 -24.89
CA ILE A 363 -13.82 -34.87 -26.25
C ILE A 363 -14.80 -35.97 -26.64
N ASN A 364 -14.53 -37.21 -26.25
CA ASN A 364 -15.43 -38.35 -26.47
C ASN A 364 -16.50 -38.51 -25.36
N GLY A 365 -16.58 -37.56 -24.42
CA GLY A 365 -17.48 -37.56 -23.27
C GLY A 365 -18.90 -37.11 -23.59
N GLY A 366 -19.86 -37.52 -22.76
CA GLY A 366 -21.29 -37.68 -23.09
C GLY A 366 -22.19 -36.44 -23.19
N ASP A 367 -21.69 -35.22 -23.21
CA ASP A 367 -22.53 -34.01 -23.32
C ASP A 367 -22.42 -33.38 -24.71
N THR A 368 -23.02 -34.03 -25.71
CA THR A 368 -23.17 -33.46 -27.06
C THR A 368 -24.54 -32.80 -27.21
N TRP A 369 -24.58 -31.54 -27.66
CA TRP A 369 -25.81 -30.88 -28.10
C TRP A 369 -25.85 -30.81 -29.63
N THR A 370 -26.99 -31.20 -30.21
CA THR A 370 -27.24 -31.05 -31.65
C THR A 370 -27.76 -29.64 -31.93
N VAL A 371 -27.01 -28.85 -32.69
CA VAL A 371 -27.50 -27.58 -33.25
C VAL A 371 -28.48 -27.92 -34.37
N VAL A 372 -29.77 -27.62 -34.17
CA VAL A 372 -30.84 -27.86 -35.15
C VAL A 372 -31.16 -26.59 -35.91
#